data_AF-A0A2D4NGP5-F1
#
_entry.id   AF-A0A2D4NGP5-F1
#
_cell.length_a   1.000
_cell.length_b   1.000
_cell.length_c   1.000
_cell.angle_alpha   90.00
_cell.angle_beta   90.00
_cell.angle_gamma   90.00
#
_symmetry.space_group_name_H-M   'P 1'
#
loop_
_entity.id
_entity.type
_entity.pdbx_description
1 polymer ?
#
loop_
_entity_poly.entity_id
_entity_poly.type
_entity_poly.pdbx_seq_one_letter_code
_entity_poly.pdbx_strand_id
1 'polypeptide(L)'
;SKCSKMDLQTVTSIPNVNEIKKDMNLGLTLVRNPGTGGFLACGPLWAQQCGSQYYATGICSEFDPSFQILRSFSPAVQNCSSAIDLVVICDESNSIYPWAAVKDFLKKFIQGLDIGPTKTQVGLIQYGNYPRVVFHLNAYTDKKAVEQAMSKEELLVQKGGDQTNTFGAIEYARQHAFSKEAGGRPTASKVMVVVTDGESHDGPMLPEVIAKSNSDNITRFGIAVLGHPTREHKDTQKL
;
A
#
# COMPACT_ATOMS: atom_id res chain seq x y z
N SER A 1 -26.79 6.27 49.44
CA SER A 1 -26.49 5.05 48.64
C SER A 1 -24.98 4.87 48.56
N LYS A 2 -24.47 3.64 48.63
CA LYS A 2 -23.05 3.34 48.35
C LYS A 2 -22.92 3.03 46.86
N CYS A 3 -22.01 3.71 46.17
CA CYS A 3 -21.65 3.37 44.79
C CYS A 3 -20.50 2.36 44.80
N SER A 4 -20.60 1.32 43.97
CA SER A 4 -19.49 0.41 43.68
C SER A 4 -18.85 0.79 42.36
N LYS A 5 -17.52 0.82 42.31
CA LYS A 5 -16.78 0.97 41.06
C LYS A 5 -16.99 -0.28 40.21
N MET A 6 -17.15 -0.10 38.90
CA MET A 6 -17.28 -1.19 37.96
C MET A 6 -16.34 -0.95 36.78
N ASP A 7 -15.42 -1.88 36.54
CA ASP A 7 -14.34 -1.74 35.56
C ASP A 7 -14.77 -2.23 34.17
N LEU A 8 -15.86 -1.66 33.63
CA LEU A 8 -16.45 -2.02 32.33
C LEU A 8 -15.47 -1.91 31.15
N GLN A 9 -14.47 -1.03 31.28
CA GLN A 9 -13.39 -0.86 30.32
C GLN A 9 -12.61 -2.15 30.02
N THR A 10 -12.60 -3.12 30.95
CA THR A 10 -11.89 -4.40 30.78
C THR A 10 -12.59 -5.36 29.82
N VAL A 11 -13.93 -5.25 29.68
CA VAL A 11 -14.74 -6.13 28.83
C VAL A 11 -15.08 -5.49 27.47
N THR A 12 -14.94 -4.17 27.35
CA THR A 12 -15.09 -3.43 26.09
C THR A 12 -13.94 -3.77 25.13
N SER A 13 -14.26 -4.28 23.94
CA SER A 13 -13.27 -4.60 22.88
C SER A 13 -13.88 -4.55 21.48
N ILE A 14 -13.05 -4.27 20.46
CA ILE A 14 -13.41 -4.43 19.04
C ILE A 14 -12.63 -5.62 18.49
N PRO A 15 -13.29 -6.58 17.81
CA PRO A 15 -12.59 -7.73 17.25
C PRO A 15 -11.69 -7.33 16.07
N ASN A 16 -10.62 -8.09 15.85
CA ASN A 16 -9.73 -7.99 14.68
C ASN A 16 -8.97 -6.66 14.54
N VAL A 17 -8.70 -5.95 15.65
CA VAL A 17 -7.89 -4.73 15.65
C VAL A 17 -6.88 -4.73 16.79
N ASN A 18 -5.77 -3.99 16.64
CA ASN A 18 -4.83 -3.75 17.72
C ASN A 18 -5.32 -2.56 18.56
N GLU A 19 -5.86 -2.86 19.73
CA GLU A 19 -6.48 -1.87 20.62
C GLU A 19 -5.46 -1.22 21.57
N ILE A 20 -5.55 0.10 21.72
CA ILE A 20 -4.87 0.88 22.75
C ILE A 20 -5.92 1.42 23.71
N LYS A 21 -5.98 0.82 24.92
CA LYS A 21 -6.99 1.13 25.95
C LYS A 21 -6.47 2.00 27.09
N LYS A 22 -5.33 2.68 26.89
CA LYS A 22 -4.71 3.52 27.92
C LYS A 22 -5.59 4.73 28.18
N ASP A 23 -6.07 4.88 29.41
CA ASP A 23 -6.88 6.00 29.86
C ASP A 23 -8.10 6.27 28.95
N MET A 24 -8.74 5.21 28.43
CA MET A 24 -9.85 5.33 27.46
C MET A 24 -11.05 6.15 27.98
N ASN A 25 -11.13 6.34 29.30
CA ASN A 25 -12.15 7.13 30.00
C ASN A 25 -13.58 6.70 29.61
N LEU A 26 -13.82 5.39 29.61
CA LEU A 26 -15.14 4.82 29.33
C LEU A 26 -16.15 5.33 30.35
N GLY A 27 -17.27 5.87 29.85
CA GLY A 27 -18.31 6.47 30.69
C GLY A 27 -18.26 7.99 30.74
N LEU A 28 -17.33 8.65 30.03
CA LEU A 28 -17.40 10.10 29.78
C LEU A 28 -18.68 10.51 29.07
N THR A 29 -19.22 9.62 28.24
CA THR A 29 -20.56 9.76 27.68
C THR A 29 -21.38 8.54 28.08
N LEU A 30 -22.53 8.78 28.72
CA LEU A 30 -23.46 7.75 29.17
C LEU A 30 -24.86 8.10 28.70
N VAL A 31 -25.52 7.17 28.04
CA VAL A 31 -26.89 7.35 27.52
C VAL A 31 -27.70 6.12 27.86
N ARG A 32 -28.89 6.28 28.43
CA ARG A 32 -29.79 5.15 28.68
C ARG A 32 -30.36 4.65 27.35
N ASN A 33 -30.37 3.33 27.14
CA ASN A 33 -31.03 2.74 25.98
C ASN A 33 -32.43 2.23 26.40
N PRO A 34 -33.51 2.96 26.08
CA PRO A 34 -34.87 2.55 26.45
C PRO A 34 -35.33 1.27 25.72
N GLY A 35 -34.72 0.93 24.57
CA GLY A 35 -35.07 -0.27 23.79
C GLY A 35 -34.58 -1.57 24.44
N THR A 36 -33.37 -1.56 25.02
CA THR A 36 -32.78 -2.73 25.70
C THR A 36 -32.92 -2.68 27.21
N GLY A 37 -33.36 -1.55 27.77
CA GLY A 37 -33.46 -1.31 29.21
C GLY A 37 -32.11 -1.03 29.90
N GLY A 38 -31.00 -1.20 29.17
CA GLY A 38 -29.66 -0.95 29.66
C GLY A 38 -29.14 0.45 29.29
N PHE A 39 -27.85 0.55 28.96
CA PHE A 39 -27.20 1.82 28.67
C PHE A 39 -26.03 1.68 27.69
N LEU A 40 -25.71 2.79 27.04
CA LEU A 40 -24.54 2.97 26.21
C LEU A 40 -23.50 3.75 27.00
N ALA A 41 -22.26 3.26 27.05
CA ALA A 41 -21.13 3.98 27.60
C ALA A 41 -20.06 4.17 26.51
N CYS A 42 -19.57 5.39 26.35
CA CYS A 42 -18.51 5.70 25.39
C CYS A 42 -17.29 6.32 26.07
N GLY A 43 -16.12 6.05 25.50
CA GLY A 43 -14.82 6.58 25.89
C GLY A 43 -14.08 7.13 24.67
N PRO A 44 -13.73 8.43 24.63
CA PRO A 44 -13.13 9.06 23.45
C PRO A 44 -11.66 8.70 23.23
N LEU A 45 -10.96 8.21 24.25
CA LEU A 45 -9.51 7.97 24.21
C LEU A 45 -9.12 6.53 23.87
N TRP A 46 -10.08 5.68 23.52
CA TRP A 46 -9.76 4.43 22.86
C TRP A 46 -9.15 4.73 21.47
N ALA A 47 -8.06 4.03 21.16
CA ALA A 47 -7.41 4.16 19.87
C ALA A 47 -7.10 2.80 19.24
N GLN A 48 -7.08 2.79 17.91
CA GLN A 48 -6.63 1.66 17.11
C GLN A 48 -5.21 1.93 16.60
N GLN A 49 -4.33 0.93 16.67
CA GLN A 49 -3.00 1.02 16.08
C GLN A 49 -2.97 0.36 14.69
N CYS A 50 -2.58 1.11 13.66
CA CYS A 50 -2.25 0.58 12.33
C CYS A 50 -0.75 0.76 12.06
N GLY A 51 0.04 -0.32 12.15
CA GLY A 51 1.50 -0.21 12.00
C GLY A 51 2.10 0.69 13.09
N SER A 52 2.73 1.80 12.69
CA SER A 52 3.27 2.82 13.62
C SER A 52 2.30 3.98 13.93
N GLN A 53 1.12 3.99 13.31
CA GLN A 53 0.13 5.07 13.46
C GLN A 53 -0.94 4.73 14.49
N TYR A 54 -1.43 5.75 15.19
CA TYR A 54 -2.48 5.65 16.20
C TYR A 54 -3.72 6.47 15.77
N TYR A 55 -4.88 5.82 15.72
CA TYR A 55 -6.15 6.45 15.35
C TYR A 55 -7.07 6.48 16.57
N ALA A 56 -7.17 7.64 17.22
CA ALA A 56 -8.07 7.87 18.34
C ALA A 56 -9.49 8.17 17.81
N THR A 57 -10.32 7.15 17.74
CA THR A 57 -11.69 7.25 17.22
C THR A 57 -12.75 7.20 18.32
N GLY A 58 -12.31 6.87 19.55
CA GLY A 58 -13.18 6.49 20.64
C GLY A 58 -13.82 5.12 20.43
N ILE A 59 -14.51 4.64 21.47
CA ILE A 59 -15.26 3.39 21.49
C ILE A 59 -16.56 3.58 22.27
N CYS A 60 -17.60 2.88 21.87
CA CYS A 60 -18.87 2.80 22.58
C CYS A 60 -19.23 1.33 22.82
N SER A 61 -19.74 1.04 24.01
CA SER A 61 -20.23 -0.29 24.37
C SER A 61 -21.65 -0.19 24.90
N GLU A 62 -22.49 -1.08 24.41
CA GLU A 62 -23.86 -1.25 24.86
C GLU A 62 -23.92 -2.34 25.92
N PHE A 63 -24.54 -2.02 27.05
CA PHE A 63 -24.70 -2.91 28.20
C PHE A 63 -26.17 -3.16 28.47
N ASP A 64 -26.50 -4.37 28.91
CA ASP A 64 -27.83 -4.73 29.37
C ASP A 64 -28.09 -4.25 30.83
N PRO A 65 -29.31 -4.43 31.39
CA PRO A 65 -29.61 -4.07 32.78
C PRO A 65 -28.77 -4.82 33.84
N SER A 66 -28.17 -5.95 33.47
CA SER A 66 -27.28 -6.77 34.32
C SER A 66 -25.80 -6.42 34.12
N PHE A 67 -25.52 -5.32 33.42
CA PHE A 67 -24.16 -4.84 33.12
C PHE A 67 -23.33 -5.80 32.26
N GLN A 68 -23.97 -6.68 31.49
CA GLN A 68 -23.32 -7.53 30.50
C GLN A 68 -23.20 -6.79 29.17
N ILE A 69 -22.07 -6.99 28.49
CA ILE A 69 -21.81 -6.35 27.21
C ILE A 69 -22.61 -7.01 26.10
N LEU A 70 -23.41 -6.22 25.38
CA LEU A 70 -24.18 -6.69 24.23
C LEU A 70 -23.38 -6.54 22.94
N ARG A 71 -22.73 -5.39 22.77
CA ARG A 71 -21.83 -5.11 21.64
C ARG A 71 -20.92 -3.94 21.95
N SER A 72 -19.79 -3.88 21.25
CA SER A 72 -18.92 -2.70 21.20
C SER A 72 -18.70 -2.29 19.75
N PHE A 73 -18.60 -0.99 19.52
CA PHE A 73 -18.32 -0.44 18.22
C PHE A 73 -17.53 0.87 18.36
N SER A 74 -16.78 1.21 17.32
CA SER A 74 -16.19 2.54 17.17
C SER A 74 -16.78 3.19 15.92
N PRO A 75 -17.11 4.50 15.96
CA PRO A 75 -17.70 5.20 14.82
C PRO A 75 -16.79 5.24 13.57
N ALA A 76 -15.48 5.10 13.75
CA ALA A 76 -14.49 5.34 12.69
C ALA A 76 -13.34 4.33 12.69
N VAL A 77 -13.62 3.05 12.97
CA VAL A 77 -12.62 1.96 12.89
C VAL A 77 -11.94 2.01 11.52
N GLN A 78 -10.61 2.04 11.53
CA GLN A 78 -9.83 2.00 10.30
C GLN A 78 -9.64 0.55 9.88
N ASN A 79 -9.88 0.26 8.60
CA ASN A 79 -9.39 -0.97 8.00
C ASN A 79 -7.87 -0.85 7.83
N CYS A 80 -7.13 -1.24 8.87
CA CYS A 80 -5.67 -1.28 8.83
C CYS A 80 -5.19 -2.37 7.87
N SER A 81 -5.19 -2.12 6.56
CA SER A 81 -4.35 -2.84 5.61
C SER A 81 -2.89 -2.45 5.89
N SER A 82 -2.24 -3.07 6.88
CA SER A 82 -0.79 -2.88 7.12
C SER A 82 0.08 -3.46 6.01
N ALA A 83 -0.50 -4.34 5.19
CA ALA A 83 0.14 -4.97 4.05
C ALA A 83 0.04 -4.11 2.79
N ILE A 84 1.16 -3.92 2.11
CA ILE A 84 1.24 -3.22 0.83
C ILE A 84 1.82 -4.17 -0.21
N ASP A 85 1.14 -4.32 -1.34
CA ASP A 85 1.74 -4.97 -2.51
C ASP A 85 2.25 -3.86 -3.42
N LEU A 86 3.57 -3.74 -3.54
CA LEU A 86 4.22 -2.69 -4.30
C LEU A 86 4.87 -3.29 -5.55
N VAL A 87 4.43 -2.87 -6.73
CA VAL A 87 5.06 -3.25 -7.99
C VAL A 87 5.74 -2.05 -8.61
N VAL A 88 7.06 -2.12 -8.78
CA VAL A 88 7.80 -1.13 -9.57
C VAL A 88 7.77 -1.58 -11.03
N ILE A 89 7.34 -0.71 -11.93
CA ILE A 89 7.54 -0.87 -13.37
C ILE A 89 8.57 0.16 -13.81
N CYS A 90 9.70 -0.32 -14.33
CA CYS A 90 10.87 0.49 -14.64
C CYS A 90 11.15 0.48 -16.12
N ASP A 91 11.20 1.66 -16.72
CA ASP A 91 11.64 1.87 -18.07
C ASP A 91 13.10 1.40 -18.22
N GLU A 92 13.35 0.56 -19.21
CA GLU A 92 14.67 0.08 -19.62
C GLU A 92 14.96 0.39 -21.10
N SER A 93 14.16 1.26 -21.73
CA SER A 93 14.35 1.69 -23.12
C SER A 93 15.71 2.35 -23.34
N ASN A 94 16.10 2.51 -24.61
CA ASN A 94 17.40 3.07 -24.98
C ASN A 94 17.56 4.56 -24.60
N SER A 95 16.47 5.28 -24.28
CA SER A 95 16.56 6.67 -23.81
C SER A 95 17.06 6.75 -22.36
N ILE A 96 16.89 5.68 -21.59
CA ILE A 96 17.36 5.61 -20.21
C ILE A 96 18.89 5.46 -20.17
N TYR A 97 19.57 6.58 -19.94
CA TYR A 97 21.01 6.60 -19.77
C TYR A 97 21.49 7.72 -18.83
N PRO A 98 22.43 7.47 -17.90
CA PRO A 98 23.12 6.20 -17.66
C PRO A 98 22.29 5.23 -16.80
N TRP A 99 22.23 3.95 -17.21
CA TRP A 99 21.48 2.90 -16.50
C TRP A 99 21.92 2.69 -15.04
N ALA A 100 23.20 2.91 -14.74
CA ALA A 100 23.73 2.81 -13.38
C ALA A 100 22.96 3.70 -12.39
N ALA A 101 22.58 4.92 -12.81
CA ALA A 101 21.83 5.83 -11.95
C ALA A 101 20.41 5.33 -11.65
N VAL A 102 19.76 4.66 -12.61
CA VAL A 102 18.44 4.04 -12.39
C VAL A 102 18.55 2.84 -11.46
N LYS A 103 19.57 1.99 -11.61
CA LYS A 103 19.83 0.89 -10.66
C LYS A 103 20.04 1.42 -9.24
N ASP A 104 20.83 2.48 -9.08
CA ASP A 104 21.09 3.08 -7.77
C ASP A 104 19.83 3.70 -7.16
N PHE A 105 18.99 4.34 -7.98
CA PHE A 105 17.68 4.82 -7.56
C PHE A 105 16.81 3.66 -7.06
N LEU A 106 16.67 2.58 -7.84
CA LEU A 106 15.87 1.41 -7.45
C LEU A 106 16.37 0.79 -6.14
N LYS A 107 17.70 0.62 -5.99
CA LYS A 107 18.32 0.10 -4.77
C LYS A 107 17.98 0.98 -3.56
N LYS A 108 18.14 2.30 -3.66
CA LYS A 108 17.81 3.26 -2.59
C LYS A 108 16.31 3.29 -2.27
N PHE A 109 15.46 3.21 -3.30
CA PHE A 109 14.02 3.16 -3.14
C PHE A 109 13.60 1.94 -2.31
N ILE A 110 14.10 0.75 -2.68
CA ILE A 110 13.86 -0.49 -1.94
C ILE A 110 14.37 -0.43 -0.50
N GLN A 111 15.55 0.17 -0.27
CA GLN A 111 16.09 0.37 1.08
C GLN A 111 15.18 1.23 1.97
N GLY A 112 14.35 2.10 1.40
CA GLY A 112 13.36 2.89 2.14
C GLY A 112 12.13 2.10 2.60
N LEU A 113 11.92 0.88 2.09
CA LEU A 113 10.72 0.09 2.36
C LEU A 113 10.87 -0.81 3.60
N ASP A 114 9.75 -1.02 4.30
CA ASP A 114 9.61 -2.02 5.36
C ASP A 114 9.04 -3.33 4.78
N ILE A 115 9.94 -4.21 4.33
CA ILE A 115 9.61 -5.41 3.56
C ILE A 115 9.40 -6.61 4.47
N GLY A 116 8.31 -7.35 4.24
CA GLY A 116 7.99 -8.59 4.94
C GLY A 116 6.64 -9.18 4.54
N PRO A 117 6.35 -10.44 4.92
CA PRO A 117 5.16 -11.16 4.47
C PRO A 117 3.84 -10.55 4.99
N THR A 118 3.90 -9.88 6.13
CA THR A 118 2.76 -9.14 6.73
C THR A 118 2.84 -7.63 6.51
N LYS A 119 3.88 -7.16 5.80
CA LYS A 119 4.19 -5.75 5.55
C LYS A 119 4.18 -5.48 4.05
N THR A 120 5.19 -4.79 3.52
CA THR A 120 5.34 -4.58 2.08
C THR A 120 5.92 -5.83 1.39
N GLN A 121 5.26 -6.30 0.34
CA GLN A 121 5.83 -7.22 -0.65
C GLN A 121 6.15 -6.43 -1.91
N VAL A 122 7.25 -6.79 -2.59
CA VAL A 122 7.74 -6.02 -3.74
C VAL A 122 7.89 -6.90 -4.96
N GLY A 123 7.36 -6.42 -6.09
CA GLY A 123 7.63 -6.96 -7.43
C GLY A 123 8.34 -5.92 -8.29
N LEU A 124 9.09 -6.39 -9.28
CA LEU A 124 9.78 -5.55 -10.24
C LEU A 124 9.53 -6.04 -11.66
N ILE A 125 9.12 -5.12 -12.52
CA ILE A 125 8.97 -5.30 -13.96
C ILE A 125 9.87 -4.27 -14.63
N GLN A 126 10.60 -4.67 -15.67
CA GLN A 126 11.30 -3.76 -16.57
C GLN A 126 10.57 -3.73 -17.91
N TYR A 127 10.53 -2.58 -18.59
CA TYR A 127 9.85 -2.46 -19.88
C TYR A 127 10.57 -1.53 -20.85
N GLY A 128 10.47 -1.83 -22.13
CA GLY A 128 10.76 -0.90 -23.23
C GLY A 128 9.64 -1.09 -24.25
N ASN A 129 9.89 -1.90 -25.27
CA ASN A 129 8.86 -2.35 -26.21
C ASN A 129 7.82 -3.27 -25.54
N TYR A 130 8.29 -4.15 -24.65
CA TYR A 130 7.47 -5.15 -23.95
C TYR A 130 7.82 -5.20 -22.46
N PRO A 131 6.86 -5.47 -21.57
CA PRO A 131 7.13 -5.69 -20.16
C PRO A 131 7.78 -7.06 -19.92
N ARG A 132 8.79 -7.08 -19.04
CA ARG A 132 9.47 -8.28 -18.53
C ARG A 132 9.39 -8.28 -17.01
N VAL A 133 8.85 -9.34 -16.44
CA VAL A 133 8.95 -9.57 -15.00
C VAL A 133 10.39 -9.88 -14.62
N VAL A 134 10.95 -9.12 -13.69
CA VAL A 134 12.24 -9.41 -13.07
C VAL A 134 12.04 -10.32 -11.87
N PHE A 135 11.07 -9.98 -10.99
CA PHE A 135 10.58 -10.86 -9.93
C PHE A 135 9.17 -10.46 -9.48
N HIS A 136 8.42 -11.44 -9.00
CA HIS A 136 7.05 -11.31 -8.49
C HIS A 136 7.01 -10.93 -6.99
N LEU A 137 5.83 -10.55 -6.47
CA LEU A 137 5.62 -10.17 -5.07
C LEU A 137 5.99 -11.28 -4.08
N ASN A 138 5.80 -12.54 -4.48
CA ASN A 138 6.11 -13.73 -3.69
C ASN A 138 7.55 -14.26 -3.88
N ALA A 139 8.40 -13.59 -4.66
CA ALA A 139 9.76 -14.08 -4.93
C ALA A 139 10.67 -14.00 -3.69
N TYR A 140 10.47 -12.99 -2.84
CA TYR A 140 11.29 -12.74 -1.66
C TYR A 140 10.40 -12.39 -0.47
N THR A 141 10.71 -12.97 0.70
CA THR A 141 9.89 -12.82 1.91
C THR A 141 10.49 -11.86 2.93
N ASP A 142 11.74 -11.41 2.75
CA ASP A 142 12.40 -10.47 3.64
C ASP A 142 13.23 -9.42 2.88
N LYS A 143 13.51 -8.31 3.57
CA LYS A 143 14.24 -7.17 3.01
C LYS A 143 15.64 -7.54 2.52
N LYS A 144 16.37 -8.37 3.27
CA LYS A 144 17.75 -8.74 2.96
C LYS A 144 17.80 -9.56 1.67
N ALA A 145 16.85 -10.46 1.46
CA ALA A 145 16.73 -11.23 0.24
C ALA A 145 16.46 -10.34 -0.99
N VAL A 146 15.56 -9.34 -0.86
CA VAL A 146 15.32 -8.36 -1.93
C VAL A 146 16.59 -7.53 -2.20
N GLU A 147 17.25 -7.01 -1.17
CA GLU A 147 18.48 -6.22 -1.33
C GLU A 147 19.61 -7.03 -1.99
N GLN A 148 19.76 -8.30 -1.62
CA GLN A 148 20.70 -9.21 -2.26
C GLN A 148 20.34 -9.45 -3.72
N ALA A 149 19.07 -9.67 -4.04
CA ALA A 149 18.61 -9.83 -5.41
C ALA A 149 18.91 -8.57 -6.24
N MET A 150 18.57 -7.39 -5.72
CA MET A 150 18.83 -6.09 -6.36
C MET A 150 20.33 -5.77 -6.52
N SER A 151 21.21 -6.41 -5.73
CA SER A 151 22.67 -6.27 -5.88
C SER A 151 23.25 -7.08 -7.03
N LYS A 152 22.51 -8.05 -7.58
CA LYS A 152 22.97 -8.88 -8.70
C LYS A 152 22.82 -8.12 -10.01
N GLU A 153 23.95 -7.84 -10.65
CA GLU A 153 24.00 -7.10 -11.91
C GLU A 153 23.23 -7.80 -13.06
N GLU A 154 23.19 -9.12 -13.07
CA GLU A 154 22.42 -9.92 -14.03
C GLU A 154 20.90 -9.74 -13.90
N LEU A 155 20.40 -9.41 -12.70
CA LEU A 155 18.97 -9.29 -12.42
C LEU A 155 18.42 -7.94 -12.90
N LEU A 156 19.22 -6.87 -12.75
CA LEU A 156 18.86 -5.51 -13.14
C LEU A 156 19.51 -5.10 -14.47
N VAL A 157 19.69 -6.04 -15.40
CA VAL A 157 20.24 -5.72 -16.72
C VAL A 157 19.25 -4.84 -17.50
N GLN A 158 19.76 -3.82 -18.18
CA GLN A 158 18.97 -3.06 -19.16
C GLN A 158 18.96 -3.86 -20.46
N LYS A 159 17.79 -4.31 -20.91
CA LYS A 159 17.69 -4.93 -22.23
C LYS A 159 17.53 -3.93 -23.38
N GLY A 160 17.24 -2.68 -23.07
CA GLY A 160 17.00 -1.67 -24.09
C GLY A 160 15.63 -1.82 -24.73
N GLY A 161 15.44 -1.04 -25.78
CA GLY A 161 14.21 -0.96 -26.55
C GLY A 161 14.18 0.35 -27.31
N ASP A 162 13.77 0.31 -28.58
CA ASP A 162 13.56 1.52 -29.39
C ASP A 162 12.23 2.22 -29.06
N GLN A 163 11.39 1.59 -28.25
CA GLN A 163 10.14 2.15 -27.75
C GLN A 163 10.09 2.22 -26.23
N THR A 164 9.27 3.14 -25.75
CA THR A 164 8.90 3.32 -24.35
C THR A 164 7.38 3.12 -24.25
N ASN A 165 6.93 1.87 -24.07
CA ASN A 165 5.51 1.51 -24.03
C ASN A 165 5.01 1.43 -22.57
N THR A 166 4.89 2.60 -21.94
CA THR A 166 4.55 2.75 -20.51
C THR A 166 3.14 2.28 -20.21
N PHE A 167 2.15 2.60 -21.05
CA PHE A 167 0.76 2.24 -20.77
C PHE A 167 0.49 0.75 -21.01
N GLY A 168 1.19 0.12 -21.94
CA GLY A 168 1.25 -1.33 -22.10
C GLY A 168 1.85 -2.01 -20.87
N ALA A 169 2.91 -1.44 -20.28
CA ALA A 169 3.50 -1.95 -19.04
C ALA A 169 2.56 -1.79 -17.83
N ILE A 170 1.86 -0.65 -17.71
CA ILE A 170 0.84 -0.43 -16.66
C ILE A 170 -0.29 -1.45 -16.79
N GLU A 171 -0.82 -1.65 -18.00
CA GLU A 171 -1.90 -2.62 -18.25
C GLU A 171 -1.46 -4.05 -17.95
N TYR A 172 -0.24 -4.43 -18.36
CA TYR A 172 0.32 -5.74 -18.02
C TYR A 172 0.44 -5.93 -16.51
N ALA A 173 0.97 -4.94 -15.79
CA ALA A 173 1.13 -5.00 -14.34
C ALA A 173 -0.23 -5.05 -13.62
N ARG A 174 -1.22 -4.28 -14.07
CA ARG A 174 -2.61 -4.33 -13.57
C ARG A 174 -3.18 -5.75 -13.68
N GLN A 175 -3.02 -6.39 -14.83
CA GLN A 175 -3.59 -7.72 -15.11
C GLN A 175 -2.85 -8.86 -14.39
N HIS A 176 -1.53 -8.76 -14.22
CA HIS A 176 -0.70 -9.91 -13.82
C HIS A 176 0.08 -9.71 -12.52
N ALA A 177 0.59 -8.51 -12.24
CA ALA A 177 1.55 -8.33 -11.14
C ALA A 177 0.92 -8.39 -9.75
N PHE A 178 -0.37 -8.05 -9.65
CA PHE A 178 -1.17 -8.13 -8.41
C PHE A 178 -2.06 -9.38 -8.35
N SER A 179 -1.85 -10.36 -9.23
CA SER A 179 -2.61 -11.60 -9.22
C SER A 179 -2.18 -12.50 -8.06
N LYS A 180 -3.04 -13.44 -7.67
CA LYS A 180 -2.74 -14.38 -6.58
C LYS A 180 -1.52 -15.25 -6.90
N GLU A 181 -1.36 -15.62 -8.17
CA GLU A 181 -0.25 -16.42 -8.70
C GLU A 181 1.08 -15.67 -8.58
N ALA A 182 1.07 -14.34 -8.79
CA ALA A 182 2.22 -13.46 -8.59
C ALA A 182 2.45 -13.08 -7.11
N GLY A 183 1.65 -13.58 -6.17
CA GLY A 183 1.76 -13.28 -4.74
C GLY A 183 0.87 -12.16 -4.23
N GLY A 184 -0.03 -11.61 -5.06
CA GLY A 184 -0.96 -10.56 -4.69
C GLY A 184 -1.89 -10.99 -3.55
N ARG A 185 -2.02 -10.14 -2.54
CA ARG A 185 -2.81 -10.35 -1.32
C ARG A 185 -4.14 -9.60 -1.44
N PRO A 186 -5.30 -10.29 -1.34
CA PRO A 186 -6.62 -9.66 -1.52
C PRO A 186 -6.91 -8.49 -0.56
N THR A 187 -6.30 -8.50 0.62
CA THR A 187 -6.50 -7.48 1.66
C THR A 187 -5.39 -6.41 1.70
N ALA A 188 -4.38 -6.53 0.84
CA ALA A 188 -3.28 -5.56 0.77
C ALA A 188 -3.63 -4.40 -0.15
N SER A 189 -3.09 -3.22 0.16
CA SER A 189 -3.19 -2.05 -0.71
C SER A 189 -2.27 -2.24 -1.93
N LYS A 190 -2.82 -2.09 -3.14
CA LYS A 190 -2.06 -2.24 -4.39
C LYS A 190 -1.43 -0.90 -4.77
N VAL A 191 -0.11 -0.87 -4.83
CA VAL A 191 0.67 0.31 -5.20
C VAL A 191 1.55 -0.01 -6.40
N MET A 192 1.46 0.82 -7.43
CA MET A 192 2.31 0.73 -8.61
C MET A 192 3.19 1.98 -8.69
N VAL A 193 4.48 1.79 -8.88
CA VAL A 193 5.44 2.87 -9.07
C VAL A 193 6.01 2.78 -10.47
N VAL A 194 5.73 3.78 -11.29
CA VAL A 194 6.21 3.89 -12.68
C VAL A 194 7.48 4.73 -12.66
N VAL A 195 8.59 4.17 -13.13
CA VAL A 195 9.89 4.84 -13.23
C VAL A 195 10.23 5.00 -14.70
N THR A 196 10.37 6.22 -15.19
CA THR A 196 10.65 6.53 -16.61
C THR A 196 11.40 7.86 -16.73
N ASP A 197 12.01 8.14 -17.89
CA ASP A 197 12.65 9.43 -18.19
C ASP A 197 11.73 10.41 -18.97
N GLY A 198 10.53 10.00 -19.38
CA GLY A 198 9.60 10.92 -20.02
C GLY A 198 8.45 10.29 -20.82
N GLU A 199 8.36 10.69 -22.09
CA GLU A 199 7.20 10.45 -22.96
C GLU A 199 7.05 8.99 -23.38
N SER A 200 5.79 8.55 -23.41
CA SER A 200 5.43 7.20 -23.82
C SER A 200 5.02 7.16 -25.29
N HIS A 201 5.43 6.13 -26.03
CA HIS A 201 5.06 5.93 -27.43
C HIS A 201 3.61 5.44 -27.58
N ASP A 202 3.04 4.86 -26.53
CA ASP A 202 1.66 4.36 -26.45
C ASP A 202 0.72 5.31 -25.68
N GLY A 203 1.04 6.61 -25.68
CA GLY A 203 0.25 7.67 -25.03
C GLY A 203 -1.27 7.64 -25.25
N PRO A 204 -1.79 7.28 -26.46
CA PRO A 204 -3.23 7.15 -26.68
C PRO A 204 -3.95 6.13 -25.76
N MET A 205 -3.25 5.16 -25.19
CA MET A 205 -3.82 4.17 -24.26
C MET A 205 -4.09 4.74 -22.85
N LEU A 206 -3.53 5.92 -22.53
CA LEU A 206 -3.59 6.53 -21.19
C LEU A 206 -5.00 6.55 -20.60
N PRO A 207 -6.04 7.08 -21.28
CA PRO A 207 -7.35 7.25 -20.64
C PRO A 207 -7.96 5.92 -20.21
N GLU A 208 -7.85 4.90 -21.06
CA GLU A 208 -8.42 3.57 -20.82
C GLU A 208 -7.67 2.84 -19.70
N VAL A 209 -6.34 2.80 -19.78
CA VAL A 209 -5.50 2.07 -18.82
C VAL A 209 -5.60 2.67 -17.42
N ILE A 210 -5.66 4.00 -17.32
CA ILE A 210 -5.82 4.69 -16.05
C ILE A 210 -7.22 4.47 -15.48
N ALA A 211 -8.27 4.50 -16.30
CA ALA A 211 -9.63 4.19 -15.85
C ALA A 211 -9.74 2.76 -15.31
N LYS A 212 -9.19 1.77 -16.00
CA LYS A 212 -9.17 0.36 -15.53
C LYS A 212 -8.39 0.22 -14.21
N SER A 213 -7.23 0.86 -14.12
CA SER A 213 -6.41 0.83 -12.90
C SER A 213 -7.09 1.48 -11.69
N ASN A 214 -7.93 2.51 -11.92
CA ASN A 214 -8.77 3.10 -10.88
C ASN A 214 -9.86 2.14 -10.41
N SER A 215 -10.57 1.49 -11.35
CA SER A 215 -11.59 0.48 -11.02
C SER A 215 -11.03 -0.69 -10.20
N ASP A 216 -9.75 -1.04 -10.42
CA ASP A 216 -9.06 -2.11 -9.69
C ASP A 216 -8.44 -1.66 -8.35
N ASN A 217 -8.66 -0.40 -7.95
CA ASN A 217 -8.12 0.23 -6.74
C ASN A 217 -6.59 0.19 -6.64
N ILE A 218 -5.89 0.37 -7.77
CA ILE A 218 -4.42 0.43 -7.79
C ILE A 218 -3.99 1.89 -7.65
N THR A 219 -3.34 2.23 -6.53
CA THR A 219 -2.70 3.54 -6.38
C THR A 219 -1.43 3.58 -7.22
N ARG A 220 -1.20 4.68 -7.96
CA ARG A 220 -0.09 4.79 -8.91
C ARG A 220 0.72 6.05 -8.63
N PHE A 221 2.04 5.93 -8.72
CA PHE A 221 2.98 7.05 -8.64
C PHE A 221 3.89 7.04 -9.86
N GLY A 222 4.06 8.19 -10.51
CA GLY A 222 5.05 8.38 -11.58
C GLY A 222 6.31 9.04 -11.01
N ILE A 223 7.47 8.48 -11.29
CA ILE A 223 8.77 9.00 -10.90
C ILE A 223 9.58 9.22 -12.16
N ALA A 224 9.80 10.49 -12.49
CA ALA A 224 10.72 10.87 -13.54
C ALA A 224 12.16 10.72 -13.03
N VAL A 225 12.95 9.90 -13.71
CA VAL A 225 14.38 9.74 -13.45
C VAL A 225 15.17 10.43 -14.56
N LEU A 226 16.41 10.83 -14.25
CA LEU A 226 17.35 11.39 -15.24
C LEU A 226 16.84 12.64 -15.98
N GLY A 227 16.28 13.60 -15.23
CA GLY A 227 15.73 14.84 -15.79
C GLY A 227 16.67 15.49 -16.82
N HIS A 228 16.31 15.42 -18.10
CA HIS A 228 16.96 16.14 -19.18
C HIS A 228 16.43 17.59 -19.19
N PRO A 229 17.26 18.61 -18.90
CA PRO A 229 16.77 20.00 -18.85
C PRO A 229 16.55 20.65 -20.23
N THR A 230 16.89 20.00 -21.35
CA THR A 230 16.77 20.60 -22.68
C THR A 230 16.54 19.53 -23.76
N ARG A 231 15.29 19.38 -24.21
CA ARG A 231 14.98 18.79 -25.52
C ARG A 231 14.61 19.91 -26.48
N GLU A 232 15.62 20.60 -27.03
CA GLU A 232 15.45 21.11 -28.40
C GLU A 232 15.42 19.89 -29.31
N HIS A 233 14.40 19.83 -30.18
CA HIS A 233 14.18 18.85 -31.23
C HIS A 233 15.46 18.13 -31.70
N LYS A 234 15.70 16.92 -31.18
CA LYS A 234 16.60 15.97 -31.84
C LYS A 234 15.83 14.70 -32.13
N ASP A 235 15.55 14.57 -33.42
CA ASP A 235 14.89 13.48 -34.10
C ASP A 235 15.56 12.14 -33.76
N THR A 236 14.78 11.20 -33.23
CA THR A 236 15.21 9.87 -32.80
C THR A 236 15.56 8.95 -33.97
N GLN A 237 15.43 9.39 -35.22
CA GLN A 237 15.82 8.61 -36.41
C GLN A 237 17.32 8.65 -36.76
N LYS A 238 18.20 9.26 -35.94
CA LYS A 238 19.64 9.35 -36.24
C LYS A 238 20.57 8.90 -35.09
N LEU A 239 20.18 7.90 -34.31
CA LEU A 239 21.07 7.21 -33.37
C LEU A 239 21.22 5.74 -33.75
#